data_AF-A0A519RQB5-F1
#
_entry.id   AF-A0A519RQB5-F1
#
_cell.length_a   1.000
_cell.length_b   1.000
_cell.length_c   1.000
_cell.angle_alpha   90.00
_cell.angle_beta   90.00
_cell.angle_gamma   90.00
#
_symmetry.space_group_name_H-M   'P 1'
#
loop_
_entity.id
_entity.type
_entity.pdbx_description
1 polymer ?
#
loop_
_entity_poly.entity_id
_entity_poly.type
_entity_poly.pdbx_seq_one_letter_code
_entity_poly.pdbx_strand_id
1 'polypeptide(L)'
;MVVSVFQSQEDADSKDATLDQAEAALAQARQLKGDESELLTLQAYLYQARLGVSPMLRSMKYARLVTEAVAQAKALNPNNPRPYLVGANNVYYTPSMFGGGAEAAKPLYEEARAKYAASQPTSPLAPSWGQNQVLGRLKKYEVASAQATK
;
A
#
# COMPACT_ATOMS: atom_id res chain seq x y z
N MET A 1 1.68 -7.48 -11.84
CA MET A 1 1.61 -8.65 -10.93
C MET A 1 0.74 -8.35 -9.71
N VAL A 2 1.14 -7.56 -8.71
CA VAL A 2 0.24 -7.28 -7.55
C VAL A 2 -0.76 -6.13 -7.83
N VAL A 3 -0.29 -5.02 -8.42
CA VAL A 3 -1.16 -3.86 -8.73
C VAL A 3 -2.33 -4.24 -9.65
N SER A 4 -2.09 -5.18 -10.58
CA SER A 4 -3.10 -5.65 -11.52
C SER A 4 -4.24 -6.40 -10.85
N VAL A 5 -4.00 -7.08 -9.71
CA VAL A 5 -5.04 -7.82 -8.98
C VAL A 5 -6.14 -6.89 -8.47
N PHE A 6 -5.80 -5.66 -8.07
CA PHE A 6 -6.78 -4.68 -7.60
C PHE A 6 -7.77 -4.20 -8.67
N GLN A 7 -7.42 -4.36 -9.95
CA GLN A 7 -8.23 -3.92 -11.10
C GLN A 7 -8.70 -5.09 -11.96
N SER A 8 -8.26 -6.31 -11.64
CA SER A 8 -8.61 -7.51 -12.41
C SER A 8 -10.07 -7.86 -12.20
N GLN A 9 -10.74 -8.22 -13.30
CA GLN A 9 -12.11 -8.75 -13.31
C GLN A 9 -12.14 -10.28 -13.21
N GLU A 10 -10.98 -10.91 -13.02
CA GLU A 10 -10.88 -12.35 -12.82
C GLU A 10 -11.53 -12.79 -11.50
N ASP A 11 -11.83 -14.08 -11.42
CA ASP A 11 -12.33 -14.74 -10.23
C ASP A 11 -11.29 -14.77 -9.09
N ALA A 12 -11.74 -15.19 -7.90
CA ALA A 12 -10.92 -15.20 -6.70
C ALA A 12 -9.72 -16.16 -6.80
N ASP A 13 -9.88 -17.32 -7.45
CA ASP A 13 -8.84 -18.34 -7.54
C ASP A 13 -7.73 -17.88 -8.49
N SER A 14 -8.09 -17.30 -9.63
CA SER A 14 -7.15 -16.69 -10.58
C SER A 14 -6.35 -15.54 -9.94
N LYS A 15 -7.01 -14.70 -9.14
CA LYS A 15 -6.35 -13.64 -8.37
C LYS A 15 -5.41 -14.22 -7.31
N ASP A 16 -5.82 -15.23 -6.57
CA ASP A 16 -4.98 -15.86 -5.56
C ASP A 16 -3.77 -16.55 -6.18
N ALA A 17 -3.91 -17.23 -7.31
CA ALA A 17 -2.77 -17.82 -8.03
C ALA A 17 -1.73 -16.76 -8.44
N THR A 18 -2.18 -15.58 -8.86
CA THR A 18 -1.30 -14.45 -9.15
C THR A 18 -0.60 -13.93 -7.88
N LEU A 19 -1.31 -13.89 -6.75
CA LEU A 19 -0.74 -13.46 -5.47
C LEU A 19 0.24 -14.48 -4.89
N ASP A 20 0.01 -15.78 -5.11
CA ASP A 20 0.92 -16.85 -4.73
C ASP A 20 2.26 -16.75 -5.50
N GLN A 21 2.20 -16.45 -6.80
CA GLN A 21 3.40 -16.17 -7.59
C GLN A 21 4.17 -14.94 -7.08
N ALA A 22 3.44 -13.88 -6.70
CA ALA A 22 4.07 -12.69 -6.12
C ALA A 22 4.73 -12.98 -4.76
N GLU A 23 4.12 -13.84 -3.94
CA GLU A 23 4.67 -14.26 -2.64
C GLU A 23 5.93 -15.12 -2.83
N ALA A 24 5.93 -16.04 -3.80
CA ALA A 24 7.11 -16.82 -4.16
C ALA A 24 8.27 -15.94 -4.66
N ALA A 25 7.98 -14.95 -5.51
CA ALA A 25 8.98 -13.98 -5.98
C ALA A 25 9.55 -13.14 -4.82
N LEU A 26 8.70 -12.76 -3.87
CA LEU A 26 9.14 -12.03 -2.68
C LEU A 26 10.04 -12.88 -1.79
N ALA A 27 9.72 -14.17 -1.62
CA ALA A 27 10.55 -15.11 -0.88
C ALA A 27 11.94 -15.29 -1.53
N GLN A 28 12.00 -15.38 -2.87
CA GLN A 28 13.26 -15.41 -3.61
C GLN A 28 14.05 -14.11 -3.42
N ALA A 29 13.41 -12.94 -3.50
CA ALA A 29 14.08 -11.66 -3.29
C ALA A 29 14.67 -11.52 -1.87
N ARG A 30 14.01 -12.10 -0.85
CA ARG A 30 14.58 -12.19 0.52
C ARG A 30 15.83 -13.07 0.56
N GLN A 31 15.84 -14.21 -0.14
CA GLN A 31 17.04 -15.08 -0.22
C GLN A 31 18.22 -14.35 -0.88
N LEU A 32 17.94 -13.46 -1.83
CA LEU A 32 18.93 -12.60 -2.49
C LEU A 32 19.32 -11.37 -1.66
N LYS A 33 18.85 -11.25 -0.41
CA LYS A 33 19.13 -10.13 0.50
C LYS A 33 18.74 -8.76 -0.07
N GLY A 34 17.58 -8.68 -0.72
CA GLY A 34 17.00 -7.40 -1.11
C GLY A 34 16.74 -6.48 0.09
N ASP A 35 16.47 -5.20 -0.16
CA ASP A 35 16.16 -4.22 0.88
C ASP A 35 14.92 -4.65 1.68
N GLU A 36 15.09 -5.01 2.95
CA GLU A 36 14.01 -5.55 3.77
C GLU A 36 12.85 -4.57 3.97
N SER A 37 13.11 -3.25 4.00
CA SER A 37 12.03 -2.25 4.07
C SER A 37 11.17 -2.25 2.80
N GLU A 38 11.78 -2.39 1.63
CA GLU A 38 11.07 -2.55 0.36
C GLU A 38 10.31 -3.87 0.32
N LEU A 39 10.94 -4.97 0.74
CA LEU A 39 10.32 -6.30 0.73
C LEU A 39 9.12 -6.37 1.67
N LEU A 40 9.21 -5.80 2.87
CA LEU A 40 8.07 -5.68 3.80
C LEU A 40 6.97 -4.77 3.23
N THR A 41 7.33 -3.72 2.50
CA THR A 41 6.35 -2.86 1.84
C THR A 41 5.57 -3.62 0.76
N LEU A 42 6.27 -4.43 -0.04
CA LEU A 42 5.63 -5.30 -1.04
C LEU A 42 4.78 -6.40 -0.37
N GLN A 43 5.24 -6.97 0.74
CA GLN A 43 4.48 -7.91 1.55
C GLN A 43 3.16 -7.31 2.03
N ALA A 44 3.20 -6.10 2.58
CA ALA A 44 2.01 -5.38 3.02
C ALA A 44 1.04 -5.15 1.85
N TYR A 45 1.57 -4.79 0.68
CA TYR A 45 0.74 -4.59 -0.51
C TYR A 45 0.09 -5.89 -1.02
N LEU A 46 0.81 -7.01 -0.94
CA LEU A 46 0.28 -8.35 -1.22
C LEU A 46 -0.86 -8.71 -0.25
N TYR A 47 -0.69 -8.41 1.04
CA TYR A 47 -1.75 -8.62 2.03
C TYR A 47 -2.99 -7.77 1.77
N GLN A 48 -2.83 -6.51 1.34
CA GLN A 48 -3.95 -5.68 0.89
C GLN A 48 -4.68 -6.30 -0.30
N ALA A 49 -3.95 -6.86 -1.27
CA ALA A 49 -4.55 -7.54 -2.40
C ALA A 49 -5.33 -8.78 -1.96
N ARG A 50 -4.76 -9.63 -1.10
CA ARG A 50 -5.46 -10.82 -0.56
C ARG A 50 -6.71 -10.45 0.24
N LEU A 51 -6.67 -9.34 0.97
CA LEU A 51 -7.85 -8.77 1.62
C LEU A 51 -8.93 -8.43 0.59
N GLY A 52 -8.56 -7.71 -0.48
CA GLY A 52 -9.46 -7.29 -1.54
C GLY A 52 -10.13 -8.44 -2.31
N VAL A 53 -9.50 -9.63 -2.36
CA VAL A 53 -10.08 -10.82 -3.01
C VAL A 53 -11.32 -11.33 -2.29
N SER A 54 -11.32 -11.33 -0.94
CA SER A 54 -12.50 -11.75 -0.16
C SER A 54 -12.60 -10.95 1.14
N PRO A 55 -13.09 -9.69 1.07
CA PRO A 55 -13.08 -8.80 2.22
C PRO A 55 -13.81 -9.38 3.44
N MET A 56 -14.94 -10.06 3.24
CA MET A 56 -15.71 -10.64 4.35
C MET A 56 -14.94 -11.71 5.12
N LEU A 57 -14.15 -12.55 4.44
CA LEU A 57 -13.45 -13.68 5.06
C LEU A 57 -12.02 -13.31 5.49
N ARG A 58 -11.42 -12.30 4.84
CA ARG A 58 -9.98 -12.03 4.90
C ARG A 58 -9.61 -10.74 5.63
N SER A 59 -10.56 -9.82 5.83
CA SER A 59 -10.26 -8.49 6.38
C SER A 59 -9.55 -8.51 7.72
N MET A 60 -10.07 -9.24 8.71
CA MET A 60 -9.46 -9.22 10.06
C MET A 60 -8.01 -9.70 10.05
N LYS A 61 -7.73 -10.81 9.37
CA LYS A 61 -6.37 -11.39 9.31
C LYS A 61 -5.43 -10.46 8.58
N TYR A 62 -5.78 -10.07 7.35
CA TYR A 62 -4.84 -9.35 6.49
C TYR A 62 -4.71 -7.87 6.89
N ALA A 63 -5.74 -7.24 7.45
CA ALA A 63 -5.61 -5.87 7.96
C ALA A 63 -4.54 -5.76 9.06
N ARG A 64 -4.50 -6.74 9.99
CA ARG A 64 -3.45 -6.81 11.02
C ARG A 64 -2.07 -6.98 10.39
N LEU A 65 -1.94 -7.93 9.45
CA LEU A 65 -0.66 -8.23 8.79
C LEU A 65 -0.15 -7.03 7.97
N VAL A 66 -1.03 -6.27 7.32
CA VAL A 66 -0.66 -5.02 6.63
C VAL A 66 -0.09 -4.02 7.61
N THR A 67 -0.76 -3.78 8.73
CA THR A 67 -0.30 -2.83 9.75
C THR A 67 1.06 -3.22 10.32
N GLU A 68 1.25 -4.50 10.63
CA GLU A 68 2.54 -5.01 11.14
C GLU A 68 3.67 -4.85 10.12
N ALA A 69 3.45 -5.26 8.87
CA ALA A 69 4.46 -5.17 7.82
C ALA A 69 4.81 -3.71 7.49
N VAL A 70 3.82 -2.81 7.44
CA VAL A 70 4.05 -1.37 7.26
C VAL A 70 4.85 -0.79 8.42
N ALA A 71 4.51 -1.13 9.66
CA ALA A 71 5.23 -0.64 10.84
C ALA A 71 6.69 -1.09 10.84
N GLN A 72 6.95 -2.37 10.54
CA GLN A 72 8.30 -2.91 10.43
C GLN A 72 9.08 -2.25 9.28
N ALA A 73 8.47 -2.08 8.10
CA ALA A 73 9.11 -1.41 6.96
C ALA A 73 9.53 0.03 7.30
N LYS A 74 8.66 0.79 7.97
CA LYS A 74 8.96 2.16 8.44
C LYS A 74 10.05 2.18 9.50
N ALA A 75 10.06 1.21 10.43
CA ALA A 75 11.08 1.12 11.47
C ALA A 75 12.46 0.82 10.90
N LEU A 76 12.55 -0.06 9.91
CA LEU A 76 13.82 -0.40 9.24
C LEU A 76 14.36 0.75 8.40
N ASN A 77 13.48 1.46 7.67
CA ASN A 77 13.87 2.60 6.86
C ASN A 77 12.79 3.69 6.88
N PRO A 78 12.90 4.69 7.79
CA PRO A 78 11.97 5.80 7.85
C PRO A 78 11.99 6.71 6.61
N ASN A 79 13.01 6.59 5.75
CA ASN A 79 13.14 7.36 4.51
C ASN A 79 12.54 6.63 3.31
N ASN A 80 12.14 5.37 3.44
CA ASN A 80 11.37 4.68 2.42
C ASN A 80 9.97 5.30 2.32
N PRO A 81 9.59 5.94 1.21
CA PRO A 81 8.28 6.60 1.10
C PRO A 81 7.12 5.63 0.82
N ARG A 82 7.40 4.44 0.30
CA ARG A 82 6.38 3.46 -0.12
C ARG A 82 5.54 2.86 1.02
N PRO A 83 6.08 2.52 2.20
CA PRO A 83 5.25 2.02 3.30
C PRO A 83 4.29 3.09 3.83
N TYR A 84 4.57 4.38 3.64
CA TYR A 84 3.63 5.46 3.99
C TYR A 84 2.41 5.48 3.06
N LEU A 85 2.62 5.31 1.74
CA LEU A 85 1.52 5.12 0.79
C LEU A 85 0.70 3.87 1.12
N VAL A 86 1.35 2.73 1.33
CA VAL A 86 0.65 1.46 1.61
C VAL A 86 -0.14 1.56 2.91
N GLY A 87 0.43 2.15 3.96
CA GLY A 87 -0.27 2.43 5.22
C GLY A 87 -1.47 3.36 5.05
N ALA A 88 -1.32 4.46 4.30
CA ALA A 88 -2.41 5.38 4.02
C ALA A 88 -3.56 4.70 3.25
N ASN A 89 -3.23 3.84 2.27
CA ASN A 89 -4.23 3.02 1.59
C ASN A 89 -4.98 2.10 2.57
N ASN A 90 -4.27 1.48 3.52
CA ASN A 90 -4.90 0.59 4.50
C ASN A 90 -5.97 1.33 5.31
N VAL A 91 -5.64 2.53 5.77
CA VAL A 91 -6.57 3.38 6.54
C VAL A 91 -7.72 3.87 5.65
N TYR A 92 -7.43 4.29 4.41
CA TYR A 92 -8.43 4.79 3.46
C TYR A 92 -9.54 3.77 3.21
N TYR A 93 -9.17 2.50 3.04
CA TYR A 93 -10.11 1.41 2.78
C TYR A 93 -10.68 0.76 4.04
N THR A 94 -10.17 1.10 5.22
CA THR A 94 -10.76 0.67 6.49
C THR A 94 -12.06 1.45 6.72
N PRO A 95 -13.20 0.80 7.06
CA PRO A 95 -14.44 1.51 7.33
C PRO A 95 -14.29 2.54 8.46
N SER A 96 -15.01 3.65 8.37
CA SER A 96 -14.94 4.74 9.35
C SER A 96 -15.30 4.32 10.78
N MET A 97 -16.21 3.34 10.94
CA MET A 97 -16.57 2.76 12.25
C MET A 97 -15.39 2.08 12.96
N PHE A 98 -14.33 1.73 12.23
CA PHE A 98 -13.09 1.17 12.76
C PHE A 98 -11.94 2.19 12.80
N GLY A 99 -12.26 3.49 12.66
CA GLY A 99 -11.28 4.58 12.68
C GLY A 99 -10.55 4.81 11.35
N GLY A 100 -11.04 4.20 10.26
CA GLY A 100 -10.51 4.41 8.92
C GLY A 100 -11.25 5.47 8.10
N GLY A 101 -11.15 5.34 6.78
CA GLY A 101 -11.89 6.12 5.81
C GLY A 101 -11.07 7.27 5.23
N ALA A 102 -11.71 8.01 4.33
CA ALA A 102 -11.07 9.06 3.56
C ALA A 102 -10.47 10.15 4.46
N GLU A 103 -11.23 10.68 5.43
CA GLU A 103 -10.77 11.75 6.32
C GLU A 103 -9.57 11.32 7.17
N ALA A 104 -9.60 10.12 7.77
CA ALA A 104 -8.50 9.59 8.56
C ALA A 104 -7.23 9.33 7.72
N ALA A 105 -7.39 8.98 6.45
CA ALA A 105 -6.28 8.70 5.55
C ALA A 105 -5.63 9.96 4.95
N LYS A 106 -6.35 11.08 4.87
CA LYS A 106 -5.84 12.34 4.29
C LYS A 106 -4.49 12.78 4.91
N PRO A 107 -4.34 12.93 6.25
CA PRO A 107 -3.06 13.33 6.83
C PRO A 107 -1.94 12.31 6.57
N LEU A 108 -2.27 11.03 6.40
CA LEU A 108 -1.29 9.98 6.08
C LEU A 108 -0.81 10.08 4.62
N TYR A 109 -1.68 10.46 3.69
CA TYR A 109 -1.28 10.76 2.32
C TYR A 109 -0.42 12.02 2.24
N GLU A 110 -0.70 13.03 3.08
CA GLU A 110 0.15 14.22 3.20
C GLU A 110 1.56 13.88 3.72
N GLU A 111 1.64 13.04 4.75
CA GLU A 111 2.92 12.50 5.22
C GLU A 111 3.63 11.72 4.11
N ALA A 112 2.93 10.84 3.39
CA ALA A 112 3.50 10.11 2.27
C ALA A 112 4.04 11.05 1.18
N ARG A 113 3.32 12.14 0.84
CA ARG A 113 3.77 13.14 -0.13
C ARG A 113 5.10 13.77 0.31
N ALA A 114 5.21 14.15 1.58
CA ALA A 114 6.45 14.71 2.13
C ALA A 114 7.60 13.69 2.05
N LYS A 115 7.34 12.41 2.37
CA LYS A 115 8.33 11.35 2.25
C LYS A 115 8.80 11.13 0.82
N TYR A 116 7.89 11.12 -0.17
CA TYR A 116 8.26 11.02 -1.58
C TYR A 116 9.07 12.23 -2.06
N ALA A 117 8.72 13.45 -1.62
CA ALA A 117 9.46 14.65 -1.98
C ALA A 117 10.89 14.67 -1.41
N ALA A 118 11.10 14.08 -0.22
CA ALA A 118 12.40 13.97 0.42
C ALA A 118 13.21 12.74 -0.04
N SER A 119 12.57 11.77 -0.69
CA SER A 119 13.21 10.52 -1.13
C SER A 119 14.09 10.78 -2.35
N GLN A 120 15.38 10.48 -2.23
CA GLN A 120 16.31 10.50 -3.36
C GLN A 120 16.56 9.06 -3.83
N PRO A 121 16.55 8.79 -5.15
CA PRO A 121 16.90 7.47 -5.66
C PRO A 121 18.33 7.11 -5.25
N THR A 122 18.51 6.00 -4.54
CA THR A 122 19.83 5.48 -4.16
C THR A 122 20.59 4.89 -5.33
N SER A 123 19.89 4.54 -6.41
CA SER A 123 20.46 4.07 -7.67
C SER A 123 19.47 4.28 -8.83
N PRO A 124 19.91 4.18 -10.10
CA PRO A 124 19.02 4.18 -11.27
C PRO A 124 17.98 3.05 -11.28
N LEU A 125 18.24 1.96 -10.54
CA LEU A 125 17.34 0.81 -10.41
C LEU A 125 16.43 0.91 -9.17
N ALA A 126 16.56 1.97 -8.37
CA ALA A 126 15.74 2.15 -7.19
C ALA A 126 14.26 2.32 -7.59
N PRO A 127 13.32 1.74 -6.83
CA PRO A 127 11.90 1.82 -7.14
C PRO A 127 11.40 3.28 -7.11
N SER A 128 10.70 3.68 -8.17
CA SER A 128 10.15 5.05 -8.37
C SER A 128 8.62 5.10 -8.36
N TRP A 129 7.96 3.98 -8.05
CA TRP A 129 6.51 3.89 -8.05
C TRP A 129 5.88 4.57 -6.82
N GLY A 130 4.58 4.87 -6.92
CA GLY A 130 3.74 5.27 -5.78
C GLY A 130 3.55 6.78 -5.61
N GLN A 131 4.50 7.62 -6.02
CA GLN A 131 4.35 9.08 -5.92
C GLN A 131 3.08 9.59 -6.63
N ASN A 132 2.83 9.16 -7.86
CA ASN A 132 1.62 9.52 -8.62
C ASN A 132 0.34 9.02 -7.95
N GLN A 133 0.39 7.91 -7.21
CA GLN A 133 -0.78 7.41 -6.47
C GLN A 133 -1.11 8.34 -5.32
N VAL A 134 -0.11 8.79 -4.55
CA VAL A 134 -0.30 9.76 -3.46
C VAL A 134 -0.89 11.06 -4.00
N LEU A 135 -0.28 11.63 -5.03
CA LEU A 135 -0.74 12.88 -5.63
C LEU A 135 -2.16 12.76 -6.20
N GLY A 136 -2.47 11.65 -6.87
CA GLY A 136 -3.80 11.36 -7.37
C GLY A 136 -4.86 11.22 -6.28
N ARG A 137 -4.49 10.70 -5.10
CA ARG A 137 -5.38 10.63 -3.92
C ARG A 137 -5.61 12.03 -3.34
N LEU A 138 -4.56 12.79 -3.10
CA LEU A 138 -4.64 14.15 -2.56
C LEU A 138 -5.51 15.07 -3.42
N LYS A 139 -5.35 15.01 -4.75
CA LYS A 139 -6.20 15.76 -5.69
C LYS A 139 -7.70 15.46 -5.53
N LYS A 140 -8.08 14.22 -5.20
CA LYS A 140 -9.50 13.87 -4.99
C LYS A 140 -10.09 14.54 -3.75
N TYR A 141 -9.30 14.74 -2.70
CA TYR A 141 -9.76 15.48 -1.52
C TYR A 141 -10.02 16.97 -1.83
N GLU A 142 -9.18 17.57 -2.67
CA GLU A 142 -9.33 18.97 -3.09
C GLU A 142 -10.64 19.17 -3.87
N VAL A 143 -10.92 18.28 -4.83
CA VAL A 143 -12.17 18.33 -5.63
C VAL A 143 -13.40 18.11 -4.75
N ALA A 144 -13.36 17.15 -3.82
CA ALA A 144 -14.45 16.90 -2.89
C ALA A 144 -14.73 18.11 -1.99
N SER A 145 -13.69 18.79 -1.50
CA SER A 145 -13.84 20.01 -0.69
C SER A 145 -14.44 21.18 -1.48
N ALA A 146 -14.06 21.35 -2.75
CA ALA A 146 -14.61 22.41 -3.61
C ALA A 146 -16.10 22.19 -3.95
N GLN A 147 -16.55 20.93 -4.01
CA GLN A 147 -17.95 20.58 -4.26
C GLN A 147 -18.84 20.73 -3.02
N ALA A 148 -18.30 20.52 -1.82
CA ALA A 148 -19.03 20.68 -0.55
C ALA A 148 -19.26 22.16 -0.15
N THR A 149 -18.61 23.10 -0.85
CA THR A 149 -18.69 24.55 -0.56
C THR A 149 -19.63 25.29 -1.54
N LYS A 150 -20.35 24.55 -2.39
CA LYS A 150 -21.39 25.05 -3.29
C LYS A 150 -22.75 24.49 -2.87
#